data_AF-A0A4P8XKA2-F1
#
_entry.id   AF-A0A4P8XKA2-F1
#
_cell.length_a   1.000
_cell.length_b   1.000
_cell.length_c   1.000
_cell.angle_alpha   90.00
_cell.angle_beta   90.00
_cell.angle_gamma   90.00
#
_symmetry.space_group_name_H-M   'P 1'
#
loop_
_entity.id
_entity.type
_entity.pdbx_description
1 polymer ?
#
loop_
_entity_poly.entity_id
_entity_poly.type
_entity_poly.pdbx_seq_one_letter_code
_entity_poly.pdbx_strand_id
1 'polypeptide(L)' 'MDIDALVERINVLARKNKTEGLTEQEQQERAELREIYLNNIRRNFRQQLDSIEFVDEEPGKGKGLKH' A
#
# COMPACT_ATOMS: atom_id res chain seq x y z
N MET A 1 8.63 10.05 7.82
CA MET A 1 9.35 9.23 6.83
C MET A 1 8.58 9.37 5.54
N ASP A 2 9.24 9.76 4.46
CA ASP A 2 8.59 9.92 3.16
C ASP A 2 8.45 8.54 2.50
N ILE A 3 7.21 8.11 2.25
CA ILE A 3 6.93 6.79 1.65
C ILE A 3 7.49 6.76 0.23
N ASP A 4 7.48 7.88 -0.48
CA ASP A 4 7.91 7.97 -1.86
C ASP A 4 9.43 7.73 -1.97
N ALA A 5 10.21 8.37 -1.09
CA ALA A 5 11.65 8.14 -0.99
C ALA A 5 11.99 6.67 -0.64
N LEU A 6 11.16 6.03 0.18
CA LEU A 6 11.33 4.63 0.57
C LEU A 6 11.11 3.69 -0.63
N VAL A 7 10.04 3.91 -1.38
CA VAL A 7 9.72 3.16 -2.61
C VAL A 7 10.79 3.39 -3.68
N GLU A 8 11.27 4.61 -3.85
CA GLU A 8 12.35 4.93 -4.78
C GLU A 8 13.62 4.15 -4.45
N ARG A 9 14.02 4.11 -3.17
CA ARG A 9 15.19 3.35 -2.72
C ARG A 9 15.04 1.85 -2.99
N ILE A 10 13.87 1.28 -2.69
CA ILE A 10 13.56 -0.13 -3.00
C ILE A 10 13.69 -0.40 -4.51
N ASN A 11 13.22 0.52 -5.36
CA ASN A 11 13.30 0.39 -6.82
C ASN A 11 14.73 0.46 -7.33
N VAL A 12 15.57 1.33 -6.76
CA VAL A 12 17.00 1.40 -7.08
C VAL A 12 17.68 0.07 -6.78
N LEU A 13 17.48 -0.48 -5.56
CA LEU A 13 18.02 -1.78 -5.17
C LEU A 13 17.49 -2.91 -6.05
N ALA A 14 16.21 -2.87 -6.44
CA ALA A 14 15.63 -3.86 -7.35
C ALA A 14 16.24 -3.82 -8.76
N ARG A 15 16.56 -2.62 -9.29
CA ARG A 15 17.23 -2.46 -10.58
C ARG A 15 18.67 -2.97 -10.53
N LYS A 16 19.40 -2.64 -9.46
CA LYS A 16 20.76 -3.15 -9.23
C LYS A 16 20.79 -4.67 -9.13
N ASN A 17 19.85 -5.26 -8.40
CA ASN A 17 19.72 -6.73 -8.30
C ASN A 17 19.52 -7.42 -9.65
N LYS A 18 18.82 -6.78 -10.60
CA LYS A 18 18.56 -7.34 -11.93
C LYS A 18 19.75 -7.25 -12.87
N THR A 19 20.68 -6.32 -12.63
CA THR A 19 21.78 -6.01 -13.54
C THR A 19 23.09 -6.60 -13.04
N GLU A 20 23.43 -6.32 -11.79
CA GLU A 20 24.73 -6.63 -11.18
C GLU A 20 24.60 -7.63 -10.02
N GLY A 21 23.39 -7.74 -9.44
CA GLY A 21 23.15 -8.42 -8.17
C GLY A 21 23.22 -7.46 -6.99
N LEU A 22 22.82 -7.93 -5.80
CA LEU A 22 22.90 -7.17 -4.55
C LEU A 22 23.95 -7.79 -3.63
N THR A 23 24.74 -6.93 -3.00
CA THR A 23 25.56 -7.33 -1.86
C THR A 23 24.67 -7.74 -0.67
N GLU A 24 25.22 -8.48 0.29
CA GLU A 24 24.47 -8.90 1.49
C GLU A 24 23.91 -7.68 2.26
N GLN A 25 24.68 -6.61 2.39
CA GLN A 25 24.26 -5.37 3.03
C GLN A 25 23.05 -4.74 2.33
N GLU A 26 23.07 -4.72 0.99
CA GLU A 26 21.96 -4.17 0.20
C GLU A 26 20.72 -5.07 0.20
N GLN A 27 20.90 -6.39 0.32
CA GLN A 27 19.77 -7.30 0.53
C GLN A 27 19.11 -7.05 1.89
N GLN A 28 19.91 -6.81 2.92
CA GLN A 28 19.42 -6.50 4.26
C GLN A 28 18.72 -5.15 4.29
N GLU A 29 19.32 -4.11 3.68
CA GLU A 29 18.70 -2.79 3.51
C GLU A 29 17.34 -2.92 2.78
N ARG A 30 17.30 -3.66 1.68
CA ARG A 30 16.06 -3.89 0.92
C ARG A 30 15.00 -4.60 1.74
N ALA A 31 15.38 -5.56 2.58
CA ALA A 31 14.46 -6.30 3.45
C ALA A 31 13.86 -5.38 4.53
N GLU A 32 14.68 -4.58 5.20
CA GLU A 32 14.24 -3.60 6.19
C GLU A 32 13.29 -2.57 5.59
N LEU A 33 13.65 -2.02 4.43
CA LEU A 33 12.81 -1.06 3.71
C LEU A 33 11.46 -1.68 3.34
N ARG A 34 11.44 -2.95 2.88
CA ARG A 34 10.20 -3.66 2.57
C ARG A 34 9.31 -3.84 3.79
N GLU A 35 9.88 -4.19 4.94
CA GLU A 35 9.11 -4.35 6.18
C GLU A 35 8.48 -3.02 6.62
N ILE A 36 9.22 -1.91 6.54
CA ILE A 36 8.69 -0.58 6.85
C ILE A 36 7.55 -0.23 5.90
N TYR A 37 7.71 -0.46 4.59
CA TYR A 37 6.66 -0.22 3.60
C TYR A 37 5.40 -1.06 3.90
N LEU A 38 5.56 -2.37 4.12
CA LEU A 38 4.45 -3.28 4.38
C LEU A 38 3.71 -2.93 5.67
N ASN A 39 4.41 -2.53 6.73
CA ASN A 39 3.76 -2.13 7.98
C ASN A 39 2.94 -0.86 7.81
N ASN A 40 3.42 0.12 7.04
CA ASN A 40 2.66 1.32 6.71
C ASN A 40 1.42 0.98 5.86
N ILE A 41 1.58 0.13 4.84
CA ILE A 41 0.47 -0.33 3.99
C ILE A 41 -0.57 -1.09 4.81
N ARG A 42 -0.16 -2.06 5.64
CA ARG A 42 -1.06 -2.84 6.50
C ARG A 42 -1.86 -1.97 7.46
N ARG A 43 -1.22 -0.96 8.05
CA ARG A 43 -1.90 0.01 8.93
C ARG A 43 -2.94 0.82 8.17
N ASN A 44 -2.59 1.35 6.99
CA ASN A 44 -3.53 2.08 6.14
C ASN A 44 -4.69 1.20 5.68
N PHE A 45 -4.39 -0.03 5.25
CA PHE A 45 -5.39 -0.97 4.78
C PHE A 45 -6.37 -1.38 5.88
N ARG A 46 -5.88 -1.60 7.11
CA ARG A 46 -6.75 -1.88 8.25
C ARG A 46 -7.69 -0.71 8.56
N GLN A 47 -7.19 0.52 8.52
CA GLN A 47 -8.02 1.71 8.67
C GLN A 47 -9.09 1.81 7.58
N GLN A 48 -8.76 1.45 6.34
CA GLN A 48 -9.73 1.41 5.24
C GLN A 48 -10.79 0.33 5.48
N LEU A 49 -10.41 -0.87 5.92
CA LEU A 49 -11.36 -1.95 6.25
C LEU A 49 -12.27 -1.58 7.42
N ASP A 50 -11.74 -0.94 8.46
CA ASP A 50 -12.52 -0.46 9.61
C ASP A 50 -13.50 0.65 9.19
N SER A 51 -13.22 1.36 8.10
CA SER A 51 -14.09 2.37 7.50
C SER A 51 -15.13 1.78 6.53
N ILE A 52 -15.09 0.48 6.21
CA ILE A 52 -16.12 -0.16 5.39
C ILE A 52 -17.36 -0.34 6.28
N GLU A 53 -18.29 0.60 6.13
CA GLU A 53 -19.65 0.48 6.64
C GLU A 53 -20.48 -0.32 5.62
N PHE A 54 -21.21 -1.34 6.10
CA PHE A 54 -22.20 -2.02 5.28
C PHE A 54 -23.36 -1.04 5.03
N VAL A 55 -23.36 -0.40 3.87
CA VAL A 55 -24.56 0.27 3.35
C VAL A 55 -25.51 -0.82 2.86
N ASP A 56 -26.33 -1.34 3.78
CA ASP A 56 -27.59 -1.98 3.39
C ASP A 56 -28.42 -0.88 2.71
N GLU A 57 -28.41 -0.84 1.38
CA GLU A 57 -29.45 -0.14 0.63
C GLU A 57 -30.77 -0.81 1.01
N GLU A 58 -31.53 -0.20 1.93
CA GLU A 58 -32.93 -0.56 2.14
C GLU A 58 -33.63 -0.47 0.77
N PRO A 59 -34.19 -1.57 0.23
CA PRO A 59 -34.93 -1.53 -1.02
C PRO A 59 -36.29 -0.90 -0.75
N GLY A 60 -36.36 0.43 -0.67
CA GLY A 60 -37.61 1.03 -0.22
C GLY A 60 -37.71 2.53 -0.03
N LYS A 61 -37.05 3.39 -0.82
CA LYS A 61 -37.57 4.77 -0.98
C LYS A 61 -37.62 5.19 -2.44
N GLY A 62 -38.83 5.09 -3.00
CA GLY A 62 -39.19 5.59 -4.31
C GLY A 62 -38.79 7.06 -4.46
N LYS A 63 -37.89 7.30 -5.41
CA LYS A 63 -37.63 8.65 -5.93
C LYS A 63 -38.56 8.82 -7.13
N GLY A 64 -39.72 9.42 -6.86
CA GLY A 64 -40.69 9.78 -7.89
C GLY A 64 -40.02 10.57 -9.00
N LEU A 65 -40.22 10.09 -10.22
CA LEU A 65 -39.85 10.74 -11.47
C LEU A 65 -40.51 12.14 -11.50
N LYS A 66 -39.70 13.18 -11.72
CA LYS A 66 -40.19 14.52 -12.03
C LYS A 66 -40.72 14.50 -13.48
N HIS A 67 -42.01 14.78 -13.65
CA HIS A 67 -42.59 15.33 -14.87
C HIS A 67 -43.49 16.51 -14.51
#